data_AF-X1K137-F1
#
_entry.id   AF-X1K137-F1
#
_cell.length_a   1.000
_cell.length_b   1.000
_cell.length_c   1.000
_cell.angle_alpha   90.00
_cell.angle_beta   90.00
_cell.angle_gamma   90.00
#
_symmetry.space_group_name_H-M   'P 1'
#
loop_
_entity.id
_entity.type
_entity.pdbx_description
1 polymer ?
#
loop_
_entity_poly.entity_id
_entity_poly.type
_entity_poly.pdbx_seq_one_letter_code
_entity_poly.pdbx_strand_id
1 'polypeptide(L)' 'MEAIEAYCSQFGQKAAKTEVRPIGARDYFFHIEARNQFYGSLINVKYAEAFLVEGPLNAEVLSDLFHVQSHKNR' A
#
# COMPACT_ATOMS: atom_id res chain seq x y z
N MET A 1 -7.16 0.30 3.41
CA MET A 1 -6.99 1.02 4.69
C MET A 1 -7.53 0.20 5.86
N GLU A 2 -8.73 -0.37 5.73
CA GLU A 2 -9.42 -1.20 6.74
C GLU A 2 -8.52 -2.25 7.42
N ALA A 3 -7.68 -2.97 6.67
CA ALA A 3 -6.78 -3.98 7.22
C ALA A 3 -5.72 -3.40 8.19
N ILE A 4 -5.28 -2.17 7.97
CA ILE A 4 -4.31 -1.48 8.84
C ILE A 4 -5.04 -0.91 10.07
N GLU A 5 -6.25 -0.36 9.86
CA GLU A 5 -7.11 0.17 10.93
C GLU A 5 -7.54 -0.89 11.95
N ALA A 6 -7.68 -2.14 11.52
CA ALA A 6 -7.99 -3.27 12.40
C ALA A 6 -6.97 -3.44 13.55
N TYR A 7 -5.73 -2.97 13.37
CA TYR A 7 -4.67 -2.99 14.39
C TYR A 7 -4.67 -1.68 15.22
N CYS A 8 -5.84 -1.27 15.70
CA CYS A 8 -6.02 0.00 16.40
C CYS A 8 -5.16 0.16 17.67
N SER A 9 -4.74 -0.94 18.32
CA SER A 9 -3.82 -0.90 19.47
C SER A 9 -2.41 -0.44 19.10
N GLN A 10 -2.04 -0.54 17.82
CA GLN A 10 -0.74 -0.11 17.30
C GLN A 10 -0.81 1.28 16.66
N PHE A 11 -1.92 1.59 15.96
CA PHE A 11 -2.04 2.76 15.09
C PHE A 11 -3.11 3.79 15.54
N GLY A 12 -3.99 3.43 16.48
CA GLY A 12 -5.21 4.19 16.79
C GLY A 12 -5.25 4.87 18.17
N GLN A 13 -4.36 4.53 19.10
CA GLN A 13 -4.33 5.16 20.43
C GLN A 13 -2.96 5.74 20.77
N LYS A 14 -2.96 7.00 21.26
CA LYS A 14 -1.84 7.48 22.09
C LYS A 14 -1.72 6.50 23.24
N ALA A 15 -0.61 5.76 23.29
CA ALA A 15 -0.30 4.92 24.44
C ALA A 15 -0.51 5.74 25.70
N ALA A 16 -1.48 5.35 26.52
CA ALA A 16 -1.76 6.04 27.76
C ALA A 16 -0.46 5.98 28.60
N LYS A 17 0.19 7.14 28.77
CA LYS A 17 1.36 7.39 29.63
C LYS A 17 2.75 6.98 29.13
N THR A 18 2.95 6.67 27.85
CA THR A 18 4.31 6.40 27.34
C THR A 18 4.48 6.98 25.95
N GLU A 19 5.69 7.44 25.62
CA GLU A 19 6.06 8.16 24.39
C GLU A 19 5.26 7.74 23.14
N VAL A 20 4.86 8.73 22.34
CA VAL A 20 4.21 8.49 21.05
C VAL A 20 5.18 7.69 20.18
N ARG A 21 4.87 6.40 19.97
CA ARG A 21 5.64 5.58 19.04
C ARG A 21 5.51 6.19 17.63
N PRO A 22 6.57 6.17 16.79
CA PRO A 22 6.52 6.75 15.44
C PRO A 22 5.32 6.26 14.59
N ILE A 23 4.90 5.01 14.82
CA ILE A 23 3.75 4.38 14.13
C ILE A 23 2.39 4.66 14.79
N GLY A 24 2.36 5.11 16.05
CA GLY A 24 1.14 5.47 16.77
C GLY A 24 0.77 6.95 16.63
N ALA A 25 1.50 7.70 15.80
CA ALA A 25 1.17 9.08 15.47
C ALA A 25 -0.11 9.11 14.62
N ARG A 26 -0.98 10.08 14.89
CA ARG A 26 -2.26 10.29 14.19
C ARG A 26 -2.09 10.41 12.66
N ASP A 27 -0.88 10.80 12.23
CA ASP A 27 -0.52 11.04 10.84
C ASP A 27 0.00 9.77 10.13
N TYR A 28 0.10 8.62 10.81
CA TYR A 28 0.62 7.38 10.21
C TYR A 28 -0.21 6.93 9.01
N PHE A 29 -1.54 6.92 9.14
CA PHE A 29 -2.44 6.60 8.02
C PHE A 29 -2.32 7.59 6.87
N PHE A 30 -2.18 8.88 7.20
CA PHE A 30 -1.94 9.93 6.21
C PHE A 30 -0.64 9.68 5.44
N HIS A 31 0.43 9.28 6.11
CA HIS A 31 1.71 8.97 5.46
C HIS A 31 1.64 7.72 4.56
N ILE A 32 0.96 6.66 4.99
CA ILE A 32 0.74 5.47 4.16
C ILE A 32 -0.06 5.84 2.91
N GLU A 33 -1.14 6.62 3.09
CA GLU A 33 -1.97 7.07 1.97
C GLU A 33 -1.17 7.96 1.01
N ALA A 34 -0.47 8.97 1.52
CA ALA A 34 0.33 9.89 0.73
C ALA A 34 1.44 9.17 -0.06
N ARG A 35 2.11 8.20 0.57
CA ARG A 35 3.12 7.37 -0.12
C ARG A 35 2.51 6.59 -1.29
N ASN A 36 1.37 5.96 -1.06
CA ASN A 36 0.72 5.16 -2.10
C ASN A 36 0.16 6.05 -3.23
N GLN A 37 -0.33 7.26 -2.93
CA GLN A 37 -0.72 8.26 -3.95
C GLN A 37 0.49 8.72 -4.77
N PHE A 38 1.61 9.01 -4.11
CA PHE A 38 2.84 9.41 -4.78
C PHE A 38 3.28 8.36 -5.80
N TYR A 39 3.38 7.08 -5.41
CA TYR A 39 3.75 6.03 -6.35
C TYR A 39 2.69 5.79 -7.44
N GLY A 40 1.41 5.92 -7.11
CA GLY A 40 0.33 5.86 -8.10
C GLY A 40 0.50 6.92 -9.20
N SER A 41 0.88 8.14 -8.81
CA SER A 41 1.07 9.25 -9.73
C SER A 41 2.16 9.00 -10.78
N LEU A 42 3.18 8.19 -10.45
CA LEU A 42 4.28 7.85 -11.36
C LEU A 42 3.85 6.94 -12.52
N ILE A 43 2.75 6.20 -12.36
CA ILE A 43 2.22 5.24 -13.35
C ILE A 43 0.78 5.56 -13.77
N ASN A 44 0.32 6.79 -13.50
CA ASN A 44 -1.01 7.30 -13.84
C ASN A 44 -2.19 6.50 -13.25
N VAL A 45 -2.06 6.06 -12.00
CA VAL A 45 -3.16 5.47 -11.21
C VAL A 45 -3.33 6.20 -9.89
N LYS A 46 -4.50 6.06 -9.24
CA LYS A 46 -4.80 6.79 -8.00
C LYS A 46 -3.90 6.39 -6.82
N TYR A 47 -3.60 5.10 -6.70
CA TYR A 47 -2.75 4.54 -5.65
C TYR A 47 -1.94 3.37 -6.22
N ALA A 48 -0.67 3.27 -5.83
CA ALA A 48 0.17 2.10 -6.12
C ALA A 48 1.08 1.80 -4.93
N GLU A 49 1.55 0.56 -4.84
CA GLU A 49 2.53 0.12 -3.85
C GLU A 49 3.88 -0.13 -4.52
N ALA A 50 4.94 0.40 -3.92
CA ALA A 50 6.30 0.21 -4.42
C ALA A 50 6.95 -1.01 -3.76
N PHE A 51 7.66 -1.78 -4.57
CA PHE A 51 8.42 -2.95 -4.15
C PHE A 51 9.89 -2.82 -4.60
N LEU A 52 10.81 -3.37 -3.82
CA LEU A 52 12.22 -3.49 -4.16
C LEU A 52 12.54 -4.96 -4.40
N VAL A 53 13.35 -5.24 -5.42
CA VAL A 53 13.81 -6.57 -5.81
C VAL A 53 15.31 -6.55 -6.04
N GLU A 54 16.01 -7.63 -5.69
CA GLU A 54 17.47 -7.72 -5.80
C GLU A 54 17.98 -7.87 -7.25
N GLY A 55 17.10 -8.26 -8.18
CA GLY A 55 17.43 -8.48 -9.58
C GLY A 55 16.34 -7.98 -10.53
N PRO A 56 16.64 -7.90 -11.84
CA PRO A 56 15.67 -7.51 -12.84
C PRO A 56 14.51 -8.51 -12.89
N LEU A 57 13.29 -8.00 -12.96
CA LEU A 57 12.11 -8.83 -13.16
C LEU A 57 11.99 -9.21 -14.63
N ASN A 58 11.66 -10.48 -14.90
CA ASN A 58 11.31 -10.91 -16.23
C ASN A 58 9.96 -10.27 -16.63
N ALA A 59 9.94 -9.57 -17.77
CA ALA A 59 8.75 -8.92 -18.31
C ALA A 59 7.60 -9.89 -18.60
N GLU A 60 7.91 -11.16 -18.88
CA GLU A 60 6.91 -12.21 -19.12
C GLU A 60 6.01 -12.43 -17.89
N VAL A 61 6.56 -12.27 -16.68
CA VAL A 61 5.80 -12.36 -15.42
C VAL A 61 4.78 -11.22 -15.30
N LEU A 62 5.08 -10.06 -15.89
CA LEU A 62 4.16 -8.92 -15.89
C LEU A 62 3.02 -9.09 -16.89
N SER A 63 3.26 -9.69 -18.06
CA SER A 63 2.18 -9.97 -19.03
C SER A 63 1.10 -10.89 -18.46
N ASP A 64 1.48 -11.88 -17.65
CA ASP A 64 0.54 -12.80 -17.01
C ASP A 64 -0.35 -12.09 -15.97
N LEU A 65 0.17 -11.06 -15.30
CA LEU A 65 -0.58 -10.22 -14.36
C LEU A 65 -1.67 -9.39 -15.05
N PHE A 66 -1.50 -9.04 -16.33
CA PHE A 66 -2.46 -8.22 -17.10
C PHE A 66 -3.38 -9.05 -18.01
N HIS A 67 -3.15 -10.36 -18.15
CA HIS A 67 -4.08 -11.28 -18.79
C HIS A 67 -5.20 -11.69 -17.83
N VAL A 68 -6.02 -10.72 -17.45
CA VAL A 68 -7.38 -11.01 -16.96
C VAL A 68 -8.11 -11.67 -18.12
N GLN A 69 -8.46 -12.95 -17.95
CA GLN A 69 -9.25 -13.73 -18.90
C GLN A 69 -10.45 -12.88 -19.34
N SER A 70 -10.44 -12.46 -20.61
CA SER A 70 -11.66 -12.07 -21.31
C SER A 70 -12.51 -13.33 -21.37
N HIS A 71 -13.27 -13.60 -20.32
CA HIS A 71 -14.30 -14.61 -20.35
C HIS A 71 -15.27 -14.19 -21.44
N LYS A 72 -15.15 -14.88 -22.57
CA LYS A 72 -16.15 -15.03 -23.63
C LYS A 72 -17.55 -14.82 -23.07
N ASN A 73 -18.12 -13.64 -23.28
CA ASN A 73 -19.56 -13.53 -23.35
C ASN A 73 -19.97 -13.92 -24.77
N ARG A 74 -20.52 -15.15 -24.83
CA ARG A 74 -21.39 -15.75 -25.84
C ARG A 74 -21.26 -15.28 -27.29
#